data_AF-A0A091EMI0-F1
#
_entry.id   AF-A0A091EMI0-F1
#
_cell.length_a   1.000
_cell.length_b   1.000
_cell.length_c   1.000
_cell.angle_alpha   90.00
_cell.angle_beta   90.00
_cell.angle_gamma   90.00
#
_symmetry.space_group_name_H-M   'P 1'
#
loop_
_entity.id
_entity.type
_entity.pdbx_description
1 polymer ?
#
loop_
_entity_poly.entity_id
_entity_poly.type
_entity_poly.pdbx_seq_one_letter_code
_entity_poly.pdbx_strand_id
1 'polypeptide(L)' 'CGDCGKGCAWASHLERHRRVHTGEKPFECPECGEAFSQGSHLAKHRR' A
#
# COMPACT_ATOMS: atom_id res chain seq x y z
N CYS A 1 -7.24 5.51 -12.34
CA CYS A 1 -7.34 6.22 -11.05
C CYS A 1 -7.92 7.58 -11.36
N GLY A 2 -9.05 7.95 -10.75
CA GLY A 2 -9.71 9.23 -11.06
C GLY A 2 -8.86 10.46 -10.70
N ASP A 3 -7.91 10.30 -9.78
CA ASP A 3 -7.08 11.38 -9.25
C ASP A 3 -5.82 11.67 -10.08
N CYS A 4 -5.21 10.63 -10.67
CA CYS A 4 -3.93 10.75 -11.39
C CYS A 4 -3.90 10.10 -12.78
N GLY A 5 -5.06 9.69 -13.33
CA GLY A 5 -5.18 9.10 -14.66
C GLY A 5 -4.55 7.71 -14.84
N LYS A 6 -3.89 7.16 -13.81
CA LYS A 6 -3.19 5.86 -13.88
C LYS A 6 -4.16 4.71 -14.20
N GLY A 7 -3.98 4.08 -15.36
CA GLY A 7 -4.76 2.92 -15.79
C GLY A 7 -4.34 1.65 -15.05
N CYS A 8 -5.29 0.99 -14.38
CA CYS A 8 -5.09 -0.34 -13.82
C CYS A 8 -6.27 -1.20 -14.25
N ALA A 9 -5.98 -2.34 -14.88
CA ALA A 9 -7.00 -3.28 -15.36
C ALA A 9 -7.65 -4.07 -14.21
N TRP A 10 -7.01 -4.13 -13.04
CA TRP A 10 -7.50 -4.84 -11.86
C TRP A 10 -7.93 -3.89 -10.75
N ALA A 11 -9.14 -4.10 -10.23
CA ALA A 11 -9.71 -3.30 -9.15
C ALA A 11 -8.87 -3.37 -7.86
N SER A 12 -8.31 -4.54 -7.52
CA SER A 12 -7.43 -4.72 -6.36
C SER A 12 -6.14 -3.90 -6.44
N HIS A 13 -5.58 -3.76 -7.64
CA HIS A 13 -4.43 -2.88 -7.87
C HIS A 13 -4.81 -1.40 -7.78
N LEU A 14 -6.01 -1.04 -8.25
CA LEU A 14 -6.51 0.32 -8.16
C LEU A 14 -6.78 0.73 -6.71
N GLU A 15 -7.36 -0.16 -5.89
CA GLU A 15 -7.59 0.07 -4.46
C GLU A 15 -6.27 0.25 -3.70
N ARG A 16 -5.31 -0.66 -3.91
CA ARG A 16 -3.97 -0.51 -3.34
C ARG A 16 -3.30 0.79 -3.79
N HIS A 17 -3.48 1.16 -5.05
CA HIS A 17 -2.91 2.40 -5.59
C HIS A 17 -3.53 3.64 -4.92
N ARG A 18 -4.81 3.63 -4.56
CA ARG A 18 -5.44 4.75 -3.83
C ARG A 18 -4.75 5.05 -2.49
N ARG A 19 -4.17 4.03 -1.84
CA ARG A 19 -3.39 4.22 -0.59
C ARG A 19 -2.16 5.11 -0.77
N VAL A 20 -1.66 5.27 -1.99
CA VAL A 20 -0.57 6.20 -2.29
C VAL A 20 -1.05 7.66 -2.16
N HIS A 21 -2.32 7.92 -2.48
CA HIS A 21 -2.91 9.25 -2.39
C HIS A 21 -3.38 9.57 -0.97
N THR A 22 -3.96 8.58 -0.27
CA THR A 22 -4.42 8.77 1.12
C THR A 22 -3.29 8.67 2.14
N GLY A 23 -2.13 8.12 1.75
CA GLY A 23 -1.03 7.83 2.66
C GLY A 23 -1.32 6.68 3.63
N GLU A 24 -2.44 5.95 3.45
CA GLU A 24 -2.82 4.85 4.34
C GLU A 24 -1.79 3.72 4.33
N LYS A 25 -1.34 3.37 5.53
CA LYS A 25 -0.36 2.31 5.77
C LYS A 25 -0.91 1.34 6.82
N PRO A 26 -1.84 0.46 6.44
CA PRO A 26 -2.52 -0.42 7.40
C PRO A 26 -1.61 -1.54 7.95
N PHE A 27 -0.40 -1.71 7.40
CA PHE A 27 0.52 -2.77 7.80
C PHE A 27 1.67 -2.18 8.61
N GLU A 28 1.54 -2.19 9.93
CA GLU A 28 2.58 -1.73 10.84
C GLU A 28 3.50 -2.89 11.28
N CYS A 29 4.79 -2.62 11.37
CA CYS A 29 5.76 -3.52 11.96
C CYS A 29 5.72 -3.39 13.49
N PRO A 30 5.41 -4.46 14.25
CA PRO A 30 5.31 -4.37 15.70
C PRO A 30 6.66 -4.18 16.40
N GLU A 31 7.78 -4.42 15.72
CA GLU A 31 9.12 -4.34 16.30
C GLU A 31 9.72 -2.94 16.21
N CYS A 32 9.47 -2.23 15.09
CA CYS A 32 10.04 -0.90 14.84
C CYS A 32 9.01 0.22 14.68
N GLY A 33 7.71 -0.12 14.62
CA GLY A 33 6.62 0.84 14.38
C GLY A 33 6.54 1.34 12.94
N GLU A 34 7.33 0.80 12.00
CA GLU A 34 7.30 1.24 10.61
C GLU A 34 6.04 0.75 9.89
N ALA A 35 5.30 1.67 9.29
CA ALA A 35 4.05 1.37 8.59
C ALA A 35 4.23 1.32 7.06
N PHE A 36 3.65 0.29 6.45
CA PHE A 36 3.70 -0.01 5.03
C PHE A 36 2.30 0.00 4.40
N SER A 37 2.22 0.41 3.14
CA SER A 37 0.98 0.39 2.35
C SER A 37 0.62 -1.01 1.81
N GLN A 38 1.59 -1.94 1.84
CA GLN A 38 1.47 -3.31 1.37
C GLN A 38 2.02 -4.34 2.36
N GLY A 39 1.26 -5.41 2.60
CA GLY A 39 1.69 -6.53 3.42
C GLY A 39 2.90 -7.28 2.84
N SER A 40 3.06 -7.31 1.51
CA SER A 40 4.26 -7.90 0.88
C SER A 40 5.53 -7.12 1.19
N HIS A 41 5.44 -5.80 1.40
CA HIS A 41 6.57 -4.97 1.81
C HIS A 41 6.89 -5.20 3.29
N LEU A 42 5.88 -5.24 4.16
CA LEU A 42 6.07 -5.60 5.57
C LEU A 42 6.69 -7.01 5.71
N ALA A 43 6.21 -7.98 4.94
CA ALA A 43 6.72 -9.35 4.98
C ALA A 43 8.18 -9.46 4.50
N LYS A 44 8.60 -8.60 3.55
CA LYS A 44 10.00 -8.49 3.14
C LYS A 44 10.86 -7.78 4.19
N HIS A 45 10.31 -6.75 4.83
CA HIS A 45 10.97 -6.03 5.92
C HIS A 45 11.24 -6.92 7.13
N ARG A 46 10.31 -7.84 7.45
CA ARG A 46 10.40 -8.78 8.58
C ARG A 46 11.21 -10.05 8.31
N ARG A 47 11.77 -10.21 7.11
CA ARG A 47 12.65 -11.35 6.78
C ARG A 47 14.10 -10.98 7.03
#